data_AF-A0A026WXI5-F1
#
_entry.id   AF-A0A026WXI5-F1
#
_cell.length_a   1.000
_cell.length_b   1.000
_cell.length_c   1.000
_cell.angle_alpha   90.00
_cell.angle_beta   90.00
_cell.angle_gamma   90.00
#
_symmetry.space_group_name_H-M   'P 1'
#
loop_
_entity.id
_entity.type
_entity.pdbx_description
1 polymer ?
#
loop_
_entity_poly.entity_id
_entity_poly.type
_entity_poly.pdbx_seq_one_letter_code
_entity_poly.pdbx_strand_id
1 'polypeptide(L)'
;MRNKVHVKFKSTEGWREESELNTIVNVTLDRDQPFTFQLGVGQVIKGWDQGLLDMCVGEKRKLTIPPELGYGDKGAGNVIPGGATLTFEVELMNISDSPPTANVFKEIDADKDNQLSREEVSDYLRKQVIEAEQAGAGENDDVKKMLADHDKLVEEIFQHEDKDKNGFISHDEFSGPKHDEL
;
A
#
# COMPACT_ATOMS: atom_id res chain seq x y z
N MET A 1 -2.82 -17.39 -8.10
CA MET A 1 -2.62 -16.56 -6.89
C MET A 1 -3.31 -15.23 -7.19
N ARG A 2 -4.13 -14.69 -6.28
CA ARG A 2 -4.84 -13.42 -6.50
C ARG A 2 -4.21 -12.36 -5.61
N ASN A 3 -3.51 -11.44 -6.24
CA ASN A 3 -2.62 -10.48 -5.59
C ASN A 3 -3.44 -9.43 -4.82
N LYS A 4 -3.00 -9.05 -3.61
CA LYS A 4 -3.51 -7.83 -2.97
C LYS A 4 -3.02 -6.63 -3.77
N VAL A 5 -3.87 -5.62 -3.89
CA VAL A 5 -3.59 -4.39 -4.63
C VAL A 5 -3.64 -3.20 -3.68
N HIS A 6 -2.76 -2.25 -3.96
CA HIS A 6 -2.62 -1.01 -3.23
C HIS A 6 -2.99 0.14 -4.15
N VAL A 7 -4.04 0.87 -3.81
CA VAL A 7 -4.52 1.97 -4.68
C VAL A 7 -4.60 3.28 -3.92
N LYS A 8 -4.23 4.39 -4.58
CA LYS A 8 -4.65 5.73 -4.18
C LYS A 8 -5.89 6.09 -5.00
N PHE A 9 -6.87 6.76 -4.39
CA PHE A 9 -8.06 7.15 -5.13
C PHE A 9 -8.62 8.48 -4.67
N LYS A 10 -9.26 9.16 -5.61
CA LYS A 10 -10.02 10.39 -5.37
C LYS A 10 -11.42 10.23 -5.95
N SER A 11 -12.44 10.55 -5.16
CA SER A 11 -13.79 10.70 -5.69
C SER A 11 -13.96 12.10 -6.25
N THR A 12 -14.18 12.22 -7.56
CA THR A 12 -14.52 13.48 -8.20
C THR A 12 -16.03 13.57 -8.37
N GLU A 13 -16.58 14.77 -8.15
CA GLU A 13 -18.01 15.08 -8.10
C GLU A 13 -18.84 14.37 -9.19
N GLY A 14 -20.04 13.93 -8.82
CA GLY A 14 -20.96 13.26 -9.72
C GLY A 14 -22.42 13.32 -9.30
N TRP A 15 -22.95 14.51 -8.97
CA TRP A 15 -24.41 14.73 -8.92
C TRP A 15 -24.80 15.67 -10.04
N ARG A 16 -25.13 15.13 -11.22
CA ARG A 16 -25.89 15.90 -12.21
C ARG A 16 -26.89 14.98 -12.90
N GLU A 17 -28.13 15.06 -12.43
CA GLU A 17 -29.28 14.91 -13.32
C GLU A 17 -30.19 16.12 -13.15
N GLU A 18 -30.49 16.73 -14.30
CA GLU A 18 -31.47 17.79 -14.47
C GLU A 18 -32.86 17.30 -14.05
N SER A 19 -33.22 17.42 -12.77
CA SER A 19 -34.55 17.88 -12.34
C SER A 19 -34.59 18.00 -10.81
N GLU A 20 -34.75 19.24 -10.37
CA GLU A 20 -35.19 19.77 -9.08
C GLU A 20 -35.22 18.83 -7.87
N LEU A 21 -34.31 19.14 -6.92
CA LEU A 21 -34.19 18.65 -5.53
C LEU A 21 -33.53 17.28 -5.33
N ASN A 22 -32.19 17.24 -5.40
CA ASN A 22 -31.43 16.48 -4.40
C ASN A 22 -30.06 17.11 -4.11
N THR A 23 -29.77 17.26 -2.83
CA THR A 23 -28.62 17.95 -2.24
C THR A 23 -27.27 17.58 -2.89
N ILE A 24 -26.53 18.58 -3.35
CA ILE A 24 -25.12 18.43 -3.77
C ILE A 24 -24.31 18.15 -2.51
N VAL A 25 -23.90 16.89 -2.31
CA VAL A 25 -22.93 16.54 -1.27
C VAL A 25 -21.57 16.43 -1.94
N ASN A 26 -20.73 17.44 -1.74
CA ASN A 26 -19.32 17.41 -2.12
C ASN A 26 -18.57 16.48 -1.17
N VAL A 27 -18.58 15.18 -1.47
CA VAL A 27 -17.75 14.22 -0.75
C VAL A 27 -16.47 14.03 -1.54
N THR A 28 -15.50 14.91 -1.30
CA THR A 28 -14.13 14.68 -1.70
C THR A 28 -13.49 13.76 -0.67
N LEU A 29 -13.59 12.44 -0.89
CA LEU A 29 -12.78 11.48 -0.13
C LEU A 29 -11.40 11.47 -0.77
N ASP A 30 -10.57 12.45 -0.41
CA ASP A 30 -9.14 12.38 -0.67
C ASP A 30 -8.56 11.49 0.45
N ARG A 31 -8.32 10.22 0.12
CA ARG A 31 -7.58 9.33 1.01
C ARG A 31 -6.12 9.41 0.60
N ASP A 32 -5.36 10.25 1.29
CA ASP A 32 -3.90 10.32 1.14
C ASP A 32 -3.22 8.98 1.51
N GLN A 33 -3.89 8.12 2.28
CA GLN A 33 -3.39 6.78 2.56
C GLN A 33 -3.81 5.77 1.49
N PRO A 34 -2.86 4.96 0.98
CA PRO A 34 -3.15 3.84 0.08
C PRO A 34 -4.18 2.89 0.69
N PHE A 35 -5.19 2.55 -0.10
CA PHE A 35 -6.21 1.57 0.28
C PHE A 35 -5.81 0.18 -0.23
N THR A 36 -5.67 -0.77 0.69
CA THR A 36 -5.34 -2.16 0.39
C THR A 36 -6.60 -3.02 0.33
N PHE A 37 -6.76 -3.79 -0.74
CA PHE A 37 -7.79 -4.81 -0.83
C PHE A 37 -7.36 -5.94 -1.78
N GLN A 38 -8.07 -7.07 -1.73
CA GLN A 38 -7.86 -8.15 -2.67
C GLN A 38 -8.80 -7.97 -3.88
N LEU A 39 -8.22 -7.95 -5.08
CA LEU A 39 -8.96 -7.76 -6.32
C LEU A 39 -9.58 -9.08 -6.82
N GLY A 40 -10.82 -9.02 -7.29
CA GLY A 40 -11.57 -10.13 -7.88
C GLY A 40 -12.19 -11.10 -6.86
N VAL A 41 -12.39 -10.66 -5.61
CA VAL A 41 -13.01 -11.48 -4.54
C VAL A 41 -14.24 -10.80 -3.90
N GLY A 42 -14.67 -9.65 -4.41
CA GLY A 42 -15.83 -8.93 -3.87
C GLY A 42 -15.59 -8.27 -2.51
N GLN A 43 -14.34 -7.92 -2.18
CA GLN A 43 -14.02 -7.11 -0.98
C GLN A 43 -14.40 -5.62 -1.15
N VAL A 44 -14.55 -5.17 -2.40
CA VAL A 44 -14.92 -3.80 -2.77
C VAL A 44 -16.17 -3.79 -3.63
N ILE A 45 -16.69 -2.60 -3.93
CA ILE A 45 -17.83 -2.44 -4.85
C ILE A 45 -17.51 -3.09 -6.21
N LYS A 46 -18.55 -3.65 -6.86
CA LYS A 46 -18.38 -4.42 -8.10
C LYS A 46 -17.68 -3.63 -9.21
N GLY A 47 -17.95 -2.32 -9.29
CA GLY A 47 -17.31 -1.45 -10.28
C GLY A 47 -15.79 -1.34 -10.09
N TRP A 48 -15.28 -1.45 -8.87
CA TRP A 48 -13.83 -1.54 -8.62
C TRP A 48 -13.29 -2.92 -8.95
N ASP A 49 -14.00 -3.95 -8.52
CA ASP A 49 -13.59 -5.35 -8.72
C ASP A 49 -13.48 -5.71 -10.21
N GLN A 50 -14.28 -5.05 -11.06
CA GLN A 50 -14.23 -5.18 -12.52
C GLN A 50 -13.35 -4.12 -13.19
N GLY A 51 -13.43 -2.87 -12.75
CA GLY A 51 -12.77 -1.73 -13.42
C GLY A 51 -11.26 -1.65 -13.20
N LEU A 52 -10.75 -2.27 -12.14
CA LEU A 52 -9.32 -2.29 -11.79
C LEU A 52 -8.61 -3.56 -12.26
N LEU A 53 -9.31 -4.49 -12.93
CA LEU A 53 -8.69 -5.64 -13.56
C LEU A 53 -7.70 -5.20 -14.64
N ASP A 54 -6.64 -5.98 -14.78
CA ASP A 54 -5.57 -5.79 -15.76
C ASP A 54 -4.90 -4.39 -15.73
N MET A 55 -4.92 -3.71 -14.58
CA MET A 55 -4.12 -2.50 -14.37
C MET A 55 -2.65 -2.84 -14.13
N CYS A 56 -1.76 -2.03 -14.70
CA CYS A 56 -0.33 -2.06 -14.39
C CYS A 56 0.01 -1.16 -13.19
N VAL A 57 1.06 -1.51 -12.43
CA VAL A 57 1.57 -0.63 -11.37
C VAL A 57 1.98 0.72 -11.96
N GLY A 58 1.58 1.82 -11.31
CA GLY A 58 1.72 3.20 -11.77
C GLY A 58 0.61 3.69 -12.70
N GLU A 59 -0.33 2.83 -13.08
CA GLU A 59 -1.43 3.21 -13.98
C GLU A 59 -2.52 4.00 -13.24
N LYS A 60 -3.03 5.04 -13.90
CA LYS A 60 -4.17 5.85 -13.45
C LYS A 60 -5.38 5.56 -14.31
N ARG A 61 -6.52 5.30 -13.67
CA ARG A 61 -7.78 4.98 -14.34
C ARG A 61 -8.94 5.73 -13.73
N LYS A 62 -9.77 6.31 -14.60
CA LYS A 62 -11.03 6.93 -14.21
C LYS A 62 -12.17 5.93 -14.36
N LEU A 63 -12.86 5.64 -13.27
CA LEU A 63 -14.00 4.73 -13.23
C LEU A 63 -15.29 5.51 -12.98
N THR A 64 -16.26 5.39 -13.88
CA THR A 64 -17.64 5.83 -13.66
C THR A 64 -18.49 4.62 -13.35
N ILE A 65 -19.04 4.59 -12.14
CA ILE A 65 -19.69 3.42 -11.55
C ILE A 65 -21.15 3.74 -11.31
N PRO A 66 -22.09 3.14 -12.07
CA PRO A 66 -23.52 3.31 -11.83
C PRO A 66 -23.90 2.69 -10.47
N PRO A 67 -25.05 3.09 -9.89
CA PRO A 67 -25.46 2.64 -8.55
C PRO A 67 -25.51 1.12 -8.42
N GLU A 68 -25.93 0.40 -9.46
CA GLU A 68 -26.01 -1.07 -9.51
C GLU A 68 -24.65 -1.78 -9.30
N LEU A 69 -23.54 -1.11 -9.65
CA LEU A 69 -22.17 -1.58 -9.46
C LEU A 69 -21.47 -0.93 -8.26
N GLY A 70 -22.14 0.02 -7.60
CA GLY A 70 -21.68 0.75 -6.43
C GLY A 70 -22.43 0.35 -5.16
N TYR A 71 -23.18 1.29 -4.59
CA TYR A 71 -23.92 1.13 -3.33
C TYR A 71 -25.44 0.95 -3.49
N GLY A 72 -25.92 0.88 -4.73
CA GLY A 72 -27.34 0.69 -5.06
C GLY A 72 -28.26 1.77 -4.46
N ASP A 73 -29.54 1.44 -4.30
CA ASP A 73 -30.56 2.33 -3.75
C ASP A 73 -30.41 2.58 -2.24
N LYS A 74 -29.57 1.78 -1.57
CA LYS A 74 -29.31 1.92 -0.13
C LYS A 74 -28.28 3.00 0.16
N GLY A 75 -27.38 3.27 -0.78
CA GLY A 75 -26.26 4.19 -0.55
C GLY A 75 -25.29 3.68 0.53
N ALA A 76 -24.45 4.58 1.03
CA ALA A 76 -23.48 4.33 2.10
C ALA A 76 -23.62 5.36 3.21
N GLY A 77 -24.45 5.04 4.21
CA GLY A 77 -24.70 5.90 5.37
C GLY A 77 -25.18 7.30 4.95
N ASN A 78 -24.57 8.34 5.53
CA ASN A 78 -24.85 9.74 5.20
C ASN A 78 -23.90 10.32 4.14
N VAL A 79 -23.05 9.49 3.53
CA VAL A 79 -21.96 9.93 2.65
C VAL A 79 -22.34 9.74 1.18
N ILE A 80 -23.00 8.63 0.86
CA ILE A 80 -23.43 8.33 -0.51
C ILE A 80 -24.93 8.07 -0.48
N PRO A 81 -25.79 8.92 -1.07
CA PRO A 81 -27.21 8.63 -1.19
C PRO A 81 -27.46 7.42 -2.10
N GLY A 82 -28.65 6.83 -1.96
CA GLY A 82 -29.12 5.77 -2.84
C GLY A 82 -29.25 6.24 -4.29
N GLY A 83 -28.98 5.35 -5.24
CA GLY A 83 -29.14 5.64 -6.68
C GLY A 83 -28.00 6.48 -7.29
N ALA A 84 -26.94 6.71 -6.53
CA ALA A 84 -25.79 7.49 -6.95
C ALA A 84 -24.94 6.86 -8.05
N THR A 85 -24.58 7.63 -9.07
CA THR A 85 -23.46 7.32 -9.95
C THR A 85 -22.18 7.94 -9.39
N LEU A 86 -21.12 7.14 -9.25
CA LEU A 86 -19.86 7.55 -8.65
C LEU A 86 -18.77 7.68 -9.69
N THR A 87 -17.93 8.71 -9.59
CA THR A 87 -16.74 8.84 -10.40
C THR A 87 -15.50 8.79 -9.52
N PHE A 88 -14.60 7.86 -9.81
CA PHE A 88 -13.34 7.66 -9.11
C PHE A 88 -12.18 7.84 -10.06
N GLU A 89 -11.13 8.52 -9.61
CA GLU A 89 -9.80 8.45 -10.22
C GLU A 89 -8.95 7.56 -9.32
N VAL A 90 -8.50 6.43 -9.84
CA VAL A 90 -7.77 5.40 -9.10
C VAL A 90 -6.38 5.25 -9.70
N GLU A 91 -5.37 5.21 -8.85
CA GLU A 91 -3.97 4.97 -9.19
C GLU A 91 -3.52 3.67 -8.54
N LEU A 92 -3.01 2.73 -9.34
CA LEU A 92 -2.48 1.47 -8.81
C LEU A 92 -1.03 1.68 -8.36
N MET A 93 -0.81 1.71 -7.04
CA MET A 93 0.50 1.96 -6.45
C MET A 93 1.36 0.70 -6.38
N ASN A 94 0.77 -0.46 -6.08
CA ASN A 94 1.51 -1.72 -5.97
C ASN A 94 0.59 -2.95 -6.10
N ILE A 95 1.16 -4.07 -6.54
CA ILE A 95 0.56 -5.40 -6.61
C ILE A 95 1.47 -6.33 -5.78
N SER A 96 1.12 -6.57 -4.51
CA SER A 96 1.97 -7.29 -3.57
C SER A 96 1.13 -7.84 -2.42
N ASP A 97 1.48 -9.01 -1.86
CA ASP A 97 0.88 -9.50 -0.61
C ASP A 97 1.28 -8.67 0.63
N SER A 98 2.28 -7.80 0.46
CA SER A 98 2.83 -6.85 1.44
C SER A 98 2.36 -5.42 1.14
N PRO A 99 2.19 -4.54 2.16
CA PRO A 99 1.82 -3.14 1.98
C PRO A 99 2.64 -2.42 0.89
N PRO A 100 2.13 -1.31 0.30
CA PRO A 100 2.97 -0.51 -0.58
C PRO A 100 4.15 -0.04 0.27
N THR A 101 5.39 -0.15 -0.24
CA THR A 101 6.62 0.13 0.52
C THR A 101 6.50 1.48 1.23
N ALA A 102 6.08 1.45 2.49
CA ALA A 102 5.70 2.63 3.23
C ALA A 102 6.97 3.14 3.88
N ASN A 103 7.86 3.73 3.08
CA ASN A 103 9.20 4.13 3.53
C ASN A 103 9.84 3.06 4.42
N VAL A 104 10.50 2.09 3.80
CA VAL A 104 11.23 1.04 4.53
C VAL A 104 12.14 1.67 5.60
N PHE A 105 12.71 2.84 5.31
CA PHE A 105 13.42 3.67 6.28
C PHE A 105 12.62 3.96 7.57
N LYS A 106 11.37 4.43 7.47
CA LYS A 106 10.49 4.72 8.61
C LYS A 106 9.96 3.47 9.30
N GLU A 107 9.89 2.33 8.59
CA GLU A 107 9.51 1.06 9.21
C GLU A 107 10.65 0.47 10.03
N ILE A 108 11.90 0.70 9.61
CA ILE A 108 13.11 0.26 10.31
C ILE A 108 13.42 1.19 11.48
N ASP A 109 13.33 2.51 11.29
CA ASP A 109 13.55 3.57 12.29
C ASP A 109 12.44 3.54 13.37
N ALA A 110 12.63 2.69 14.37
CA ALA A 110 11.66 2.41 15.42
C ALA A 110 11.66 3.49 16.50
N ASP A 111 12.83 4.07 16.77
CA ASP A 111 13.01 5.14 17.76
C ASP A 111 12.79 6.56 17.19
N LYS A 112 12.67 6.68 15.86
CA LYS A 112 12.33 7.89 15.10
C LYS A 112 13.42 8.95 15.17
N ASP A 113 14.68 8.53 15.30
CA ASP A 113 15.82 9.43 15.33
C ASP A 113 16.33 9.81 13.93
N ASN A 114 15.73 9.27 12.87
CA ASN A 114 16.11 9.40 11.46
C ASN A 114 17.48 8.79 11.11
N GLN A 115 17.93 7.81 11.88
CA GLN A 115 19.14 7.04 11.64
C GLN A 115 18.81 5.56 11.82
N LEU A 116 19.30 4.70 10.93
CA LEU A 116 19.10 3.26 11.11
C LEU A 116 20.30 2.70 11.87
N SER A 117 20.04 2.22 13.07
CA SER A 117 21.01 1.46 13.85
C SER A 117 21.16 0.03 13.33
N ARG A 118 22.29 -0.61 13.67
CA ARG A 118 22.52 -2.03 13.34
C ARG A 118 21.43 -2.94 13.92
N GLU A 119 20.92 -2.58 15.09
CA GLU A 119 19.90 -3.34 15.80
C GLU A 119 18.57 -3.28 15.04
N GLU A 120 18.15 -2.10 14.59
CA GLU A 120 16.91 -1.93 13.83
C GLU A 120 16.95 -2.63 12.47
N VAL A 121 18.05 -2.49 11.74
CA VAL A 121 18.24 -3.19 10.45
C VAL A 121 18.24 -4.71 10.67
N SER A 122 18.87 -5.17 11.75
CA SER A 122 18.89 -6.59 12.13
C SER A 122 17.50 -7.09 12.54
N ASP A 123 16.73 -6.33 13.30
CA ASP A 123 15.38 -6.76 13.68
C ASP A 123 14.44 -6.79 12.47
N TYR A 124 14.57 -5.83 11.55
CA TYR A 124 13.77 -5.79 10.32
C TYR A 124 14.03 -7.01 9.43
N LEU A 125 15.30 -7.31 9.13
CA LEU A 125 15.66 -8.45 8.29
C LEU A 125 15.28 -9.78 8.96
N ARG A 126 15.40 -9.89 10.30
CA ARG A 126 15.00 -11.08 11.05
C ARG A 126 13.49 -11.29 10.98
N LYS A 127 12.73 -10.21 11.09
CA LYS A 127 11.27 -10.25 10.97
C LYS A 127 10.83 -10.76 9.60
N GLN A 128 11.48 -10.32 8.52
CA GLN A 128 11.19 -10.84 7.17
C GLN A 128 11.43 -12.36 7.05
N VAL A 129 12.51 -12.88 7.64
CA VAL A 129 12.80 -14.33 7.61
C VAL A 129 11.70 -15.12 8.36
N ILE A 130 11.26 -14.63 9.51
CA ILE A 130 10.21 -15.27 10.33
C ILE A 130 8.84 -15.19 9.63
N GLU A 131 8.52 -14.07 9.00
CA GLU A 131 7.27 -13.91 8.23
C GLU A 131 7.24 -14.84 7.00
N ALA A 132 8.38 -15.03 6.34
CA ALA A 132 8.51 -16.00 5.24
C ALA A 132 8.36 -17.46 5.72
N GLU A 133 8.87 -17.79 6.91
CA GLU A 133 8.73 -19.11 7.55
C GLU A 133 7.26 -19.42 7.89
N GLN A 134 6.53 -18.45 8.46
CA GLN A 134 5.10 -18.60 8.80
C GLN A 134 4.20 -18.73 7.57
N ALA A 135 4.64 -18.25 6.40
CA ALA A 135 3.97 -18.47 5.13
C ALA A 135 4.18 -19.88 4.54
N GLY A 136 4.93 -20.76 5.23
CA GLY A 136 5.07 -22.18 4.89
C GLY A 136 6.25 -22.52 3.99
N ALA A 137 7.29 -21.67 3.95
CA ALA A 137 8.50 -21.89 3.15
C ALA A 137 9.75 -22.04 4.03
N GLY A 138 10.05 -23.26 4.49
CA GLY A 138 11.38 -23.60 5.03
C GLY A 138 11.41 -24.68 6.10
N GLU A 139 12.35 -25.62 5.99
CA GLU A 139 12.72 -26.55 7.07
C GLU A 139 13.63 -25.83 8.09
N ASN A 140 13.68 -26.31 9.35
CA ASN A 140 14.43 -25.68 10.45
C ASN A 140 15.91 -25.37 10.15
N ASP A 141 16.54 -26.12 9.25
CA ASP A 141 17.96 -25.94 8.89
C ASP A 141 18.18 -24.76 7.93
N ASP A 142 17.22 -24.45 7.05
CA ASP A 142 17.29 -23.29 6.14
C ASP A 142 17.15 -21.98 6.92
N VAL A 143 16.26 -21.95 7.92
CA VAL A 143 16.06 -20.78 8.80
C VAL A 143 17.32 -20.49 9.60
N LYS A 144 17.98 -21.52 10.14
CA LYS A 144 19.22 -21.37 10.91
C LYS A 144 20.37 -20.85 10.04
N LYS A 145 20.40 -21.26 8.78
CA LYS A 145 21.38 -20.77 7.80
C LYS A 145 21.08 -19.33 7.37
N MET A 146 19.82 -19.00 7.11
CA MET A 146 19.39 -17.63 6.80
C MET A 146 19.67 -16.67 7.97
N LEU A 147 19.50 -17.11 9.21
CA LEU A 147 19.86 -16.34 10.42
C LEU A 147 21.38 -16.17 10.59
N ALA A 148 22.20 -17.09 10.08
CA ALA A 148 23.66 -16.93 10.09
C ALA A 148 24.14 -16.01 8.95
N ASP A 149 23.48 -16.07 7.80
CA ASP A 149 23.71 -15.15 6.68
C ASP A 149 23.20 -13.74 7.00
N HIS A 150 22.22 -13.61 7.90
CA HIS A 150 21.65 -12.35 8.37
C HIS A 150 22.69 -11.38 8.94
N ASP A 151 23.52 -11.83 9.88
CA ASP A 151 24.54 -10.98 10.50
C ASP A 151 25.52 -10.45 9.44
N LYS A 152 25.87 -11.29 8.47
CA LYS A 152 26.74 -10.92 7.36
C LYS A 152 26.07 -9.91 6.43
N LEU A 153 24.79 -10.08 6.13
CA LEU A 153 24.02 -9.14 5.32
C LEU A 153 23.94 -7.77 5.99
N VAL A 154 23.71 -7.71 7.30
CA VAL A 154 23.75 -6.45 8.05
C VAL A 154 25.13 -5.78 7.91
N GLU A 155 26.22 -6.53 8.05
CA GLU A 155 27.55 -5.97 7.85
C GLU A 155 27.78 -5.45 6.43
N GLU A 156 27.36 -6.18 5.39
CA GLU A 156 27.50 -5.77 3.99
C GLU A 156 26.68 -4.52 3.68
N ILE A 157 25.47 -4.41 4.23
CA ILE A 157 24.63 -3.21 4.12
C ILE A 157 25.36 -2.01 4.73
N PHE A 158 25.83 -2.12 5.98
CA PHE A 158 26.55 -1.00 6.61
C PHE A 158 27.85 -0.67 5.85
N GLN A 159 28.60 -1.65 5.35
CA GLN A 159 29.81 -1.36 4.56
C GLN A 159 29.54 -0.59 3.27
N HIS A 160 28.37 -0.77 2.67
CA HIS A 160 27.99 -0.11 1.42
C HIS A 160 27.28 1.24 1.66
N GLU A 161 26.48 1.32 2.73
CA GLU A 161 25.55 2.41 2.98
C GLU A 161 26.13 3.46 3.94
N ASP A 162 26.81 3.05 5.01
CA ASP A 162 27.44 3.95 6.01
C ASP A 162 28.73 4.57 5.41
N LYS A 163 28.56 5.69 4.70
CA LYS A 163 29.63 6.37 3.95
C LYS A 163 30.51 7.19 4.87
N ASP A 164 29.93 7.77 5.90
CA ASP A 164 30.65 8.57 6.89
C ASP A 164 31.29 7.72 8.01
N LYS A 165 30.96 6.42 8.06
CA LYS A 165 31.47 5.42 9.00
C LYS A 165 31.13 5.73 10.45
N ASN A 166 29.99 6.36 10.68
CA ASN A 166 29.52 6.73 12.01
C ASN A 166 28.84 5.56 12.74
N GLY A 167 28.60 4.44 12.06
CA GLY A 167 27.95 3.25 12.61
C GLY A 167 26.42 3.24 12.50
N PHE A 168 25.84 4.21 11.79
CA PHE A 168 24.43 4.39 11.50
C PHE A 168 24.23 4.64 10.00
N ILE A 169 23.06 4.32 9.46
CA ILE A 169 22.70 4.65 8.07
C ILE A 169 21.70 5.79 8.12
N SER A 170 22.12 6.98 7.72
CA SER A 170 21.23 8.14 7.65
C SER A 170 20.21 8.02 6.51
N HIS A 171 19.16 8.85 6.57
CA HIS A 171 18.18 8.95 5.49
C HIS A 171 18.84 9.23 4.13
N ASP A 172 19.89 10.04 4.06
CA ASP A 172 20.60 10.35 2.81
C ASP A 172 21.43 9.16 2.30
N GLU A 173 21.96 8.34 3.19
CA GLU A 173 22.82 7.20 2.88
C GLU A 173 22.07 5.98 2.35
N PHE A 174 20.85 5.75 2.84
CA PHE A 174 20.06 4.54 2.58
C PHE A 174 19.62 4.34 1.11
N SER A 175 20.37 3.73 0.22
CA SER A 175 20.00 3.48 -1.19
C SER A 175 18.71 2.68 -1.46
N GLY A 176 18.02 2.14 -0.45
CA GLY A 176 16.75 1.41 -0.60
C GLY A 176 15.53 2.27 -0.96
N PRO A 177 14.32 1.68 -1.07
CA PRO A 177 13.09 2.41 -1.37
C PRO A 177 12.77 3.48 -0.30
N LYS A 178 13.14 4.73 -0.59
CA LYS A 178 12.84 5.94 0.22
C LYS A 178 11.59 6.70 -0.23
N HIS A 179 10.74 6.08 -1.05
CA HIS A 179 9.76 6.82 -1.84
C HIS A 179 8.64 7.42 -0.96
N ASP A 180 8.89 8.58 -0.38
CA ASP A 180 7.89 9.59 -0.04
C ASP A 180 7.52 10.30 -1.35
N GLU A 181 6.71 9.67 -2.21
CA GLU A 181 5.93 10.48 -3.17
C GLU A 181 4.44 10.21 -3.00
N LEU A 182 3.86 11.17 -2.29
CA LEU A 182 2.56 11.83 -2.47
C LEU A 182 1.31 10.97 -2.29
#